data_AF-A0A4R3XCW6-F1
#
_entry.id   AF-A0A4R3XCW6-F1
#
_cell.length_a   1.000
_cell.length_b   1.000
_cell.length_c   1.000
_cell.angle_alpha   90.00
_cell.angle_beta   90.00
_cell.angle_gamma   90.00
#
_symmetry.space_group_name_H-M   'P 1'
#
loop_
_entity.id
_entity.type
_entity.pdbx_description
1 polymer ?
#
loop_
_entity_poly.entity_id
_entity_poly.type
_entity_poly.pdbx_seq_one_letter_code
_entity_poly.pdbx_strand_id
1 'polypeptide(L)'
;MSNWRLMMPTTEAYLLDKVLYELHHKPDDLAAYNADAQAYLARFKLTPEMAAMITGNDVAGLYEAGVNPYLLRAHCIGVRIPEDVSLAALRSLMKEGDDKWLN
;
A
#
# COMPACT_ATOMS: atom_id res chain seq x y z
N MET A 1 -19.95 3.49 -6.04
CA MET A 1 -18.78 4.17 -5.44
C MET A 1 -17.56 3.45 -5.99
N SER A 2 -16.79 4.06 -6.88
CA SER A 2 -15.54 3.50 -7.42
C SER A 2 -14.33 4.04 -6.64
N ASN A 3 -13.20 3.32 -6.66
CA ASN A 3 -11.89 3.92 -6.39
C ASN A 3 -11.15 4.13 -7.72
N TRP A 4 -9.87 4.49 -7.65
CA TRP A 4 -9.04 4.76 -8.83
C TRP A 4 -8.79 3.50 -9.70
N ARG A 5 -9.04 2.29 -9.17
CA ARG A 5 -8.77 1.00 -9.84
C ARG A 5 -10.01 0.11 -10.07
N LEU A 6 -10.94 0.10 -9.12
CA LEU A 6 -12.07 -0.81 -9.00
C LEU A 6 -13.39 -0.01 -9.04
N MET A 7 -14.39 -0.53 -9.75
CA MET A 7 -15.71 0.10 -9.80
C MET A 7 -16.45 0.12 -8.47
N MET A 8 -16.13 -0.82 -7.57
CA MET A 8 -16.58 -0.89 -6.18
C MET A 8 -15.38 -1.33 -5.32
N PRO A 9 -14.94 -0.56 -4.31
CA PRO A 9 -13.88 -0.95 -3.41
C PRO A 9 -14.19 -2.29 -2.72
N THR A 10 -13.20 -3.17 -2.66
CA THR A 10 -13.29 -4.45 -1.97
C THR A 10 -13.03 -4.27 -0.48
N THR A 11 -13.43 -5.26 0.32
CA THR A 11 -13.05 -5.34 1.74
C THR A 11 -11.53 -5.36 1.90
N GLU A 12 -10.83 -6.01 0.97
CA GLU A 12 -9.37 -6.04 0.92
C GLU A 12 -8.77 -4.64 0.78
N ALA A 13 -9.19 -3.89 -0.24
CA ALA A 13 -8.72 -2.51 -0.46
C ALA A 13 -8.95 -1.64 0.78
N TYR A 14 -10.14 -1.75 1.39
CA TYR A 14 -10.46 -1.02 2.62
C TYR A 14 -9.54 -1.37 3.78
N LEU A 15 -9.26 -2.66 4.01
CA LEU A 15 -8.42 -3.10 5.12
C LEU A 15 -6.95 -2.68 4.93
N LEU A 16 -6.44 -2.78 3.70
CA LEU A 16 -5.08 -2.32 3.37
C LEU A 16 -4.97 -0.79 3.52
N ASP A 17 -5.93 -0.03 3.00
CA ASP A 17 -6.00 1.43 3.20
C ASP A 17 -6.02 1.78 4.68
N LYS A 18 -6.80 1.05 5.48
CA LYS A 18 -6.90 1.28 6.92
C LYS A 18 -5.57 1.06 7.63
N VAL A 19 -4.83 -0.02 7.31
CA VAL A 19 -3.50 -0.27 7.89
C VAL A 19 -2.57 0.90 7.55
N LEU A 20 -2.46 1.25 6.27
CA LEU A 20 -1.55 2.33 5.83
C LEU A 20 -1.93 3.67 6.42
N TYR A 21 -3.22 3.96 6.56
CA TYR A 21 -3.69 5.17 7.21
C TYR A 21 -3.30 5.20 8.68
N GLU A 22 -3.65 4.16 9.46
CA GLU A 22 -3.38 4.13 10.90
C GLU A 22 -1.88 4.18 11.20
N LEU A 23 -1.08 3.43 10.44
CA LEU A 23 0.37 3.36 10.59
C LEU A 23 1.06 4.72 10.55
N HIS A 24 0.57 5.65 9.73
CA HIS A 24 1.19 6.96 9.48
C HIS A 24 0.44 8.15 10.09
N HIS A 25 -0.75 7.92 10.67
CA HIS A 25 -1.56 8.99 11.29
C HIS A 25 -1.74 8.84 12.79
N LYS A 26 -1.56 7.63 13.34
CA LYS A 26 -1.61 7.41 14.79
C LYS A 26 -0.21 7.56 15.38
N PRO A 27 -0.05 8.32 16.48
CA PRO A 27 1.19 8.31 17.24
C PRO A 27 1.55 6.87 17.62
N ASP A 28 2.85 6.57 17.64
CA ASP A 28 3.43 5.30 18.07
C ASP A 28 3.12 4.06 17.20
N ASP A 29 2.14 4.10 16.29
CA ASP A 29 1.77 2.95 15.46
C ASP A 29 2.92 2.51 14.54
N LEU A 30 3.66 3.45 13.93
CA LEU A 30 4.87 3.12 13.16
C LEU A 30 5.96 2.49 14.03
N ALA A 31 6.12 2.96 15.27
CA ALA A 31 7.09 2.39 16.20
C ALA A 31 6.69 0.97 16.63
N ALA A 32 5.41 0.75 16.92
CA ALA A 32 4.86 -0.57 17.23
C ALA A 32 5.01 -1.54 16.06
N TYR A 33 4.73 -1.10 14.83
CA TYR A 33 4.95 -1.89 13.62
C TYR A 33 6.42 -2.27 13.42
N ASN A 34 7.34 -1.31 13.60
CA ASN A 34 8.77 -1.57 13.46
C ASN A 34 9.31 -2.50 14.55
N ALA A 35 8.71 -2.49 15.75
CA ALA A 35 9.06 -3.40 16.83
C ALA A 35 8.57 -4.83 16.57
N ASP A 36 7.31 -4.99 16.13
CA ASP A 36 6.72 -6.28 15.77
C ASP A 36 5.57 -6.09 14.76
N ALA A 37 5.90 -6.25 13.48
CA ALA A 37 4.94 -6.08 12.39
C ALA A 37 3.81 -7.11 12.46
N GLN A 38 4.09 -8.35 12.86
CA GLN A 38 3.08 -9.40 12.91
C GLN A 38 2.06 -9.14 14.02
N ALA A 39 2.55 -8.79 15.22
CA ALA A 39 1.68 -8.42 16.33
C ALA A 39 0.86 -7.17 16.02
N TYR A 40 1.44 -6.17 15.35
CA TYR A 40 0.71 -4.98 14.91
C TYR A 40 -0.41 -5.32 13.91
N LEU A 41 -0.09 -6.10 12.88
CA LEU A 41 -1.03 -6.44 11.81
C LEU A 41 -2.15 -7.39 12.24
N ALA A 42 -1.94 -8.19 13.29
CA ALA A 42 -2.96 -9.08 13.86
C ALA A 42 -4.25 -8.32 14.28
N ARG A 43 -4.16 -7.00 14.53
CA ARG A 43 -5.29 -6.12 14.84
C ARG A 43 -6.30 -5.95 13.69
N PHE A 44 -5.88 -6.17 12.44
CA PHE A 44 -6.64 -5.76 11.24
C PHE A 44 -7.38 -6.91 10.53
N LYS A 45 -7.34 -8.14 11.05
CA LYS A 45 -7.98 -9.33 10.45
C LYS A 45 -7.60 -9.53 8.96
N LEU A 46 -6.33 -9.30 8.64
CA LEU A 46 -5.79 -9.48 7.29
C LEU A 46 -5.71 -10.97 6.94
N THR A 47 -5.84 -11.30 5.66
CA THR A 47 -5.39 -12.61 5.18
C THR A 47 -3.85 -12.68 5.20
N PRO A 48 -3.25 -13.88 5.14
CA PRO A 48 -1.80 -14.02 5.06
C PRO A 48 -1.18 -13.24 3.88
N GLU A 49 -1.85 -13.23 2.73
CA GLU A 49 -1.39 -12.55 1.51
C GLU A 49 -1.38 -11.02 1.70
N MET A 50 -2.42 -10.47 2.31
CA MET A 50 -2.49 -9.05 2.62
C MET A 50 -1.39 -8.62 3.60
N ALA A 51 -1.16 -9.44 4.64
CA ALA A 51 -0.08 -9.18 5.59
C ALA A 51 1.29 -9.29 4.92
N ALA A 52 1.47 -10.23 3.98
CA ALA A 52 2.69 -10.36 3.19
C ALA A 52 2.94 -9.15 2.29
N MET A 53 1.91 -8.58 1.66
CA MET A 53 2.06 -7.35 0.86
C MET A 53 2.59 -6.18 1.69
N ILE A 54 2.06 -5.98 2.91
CA ILE A 54 2.48 -4.89 3.80
C ILE A 54 3.89 -5.15 4.35
N THR A 55 4.15 -6.35 4.89
CA THR A 55 5.45 -6.66 5.49
C THR A 55 6.58 -6.79 4.48
N GLY A 56 6.26 -7.23 3.26
CA GLY A 56 7.18 -7.33 2.13
C GLY A 56 7.37 -6.03 1.36
N ASN A 57 6.68 -4.94 1.73
CA ASN A 57 6.70 -3.69 0.99
C ASN A 57 6.36 -3.87 -0.51
N ASP A 58 5.37 -4.72 -0.81
CA ASP A 58 4.95 -5.02 -2.18
C ASP A 58 4.15 -3.86 -2.78
N VAL A 59 4.84 -2.82 -3.23
CA VAL A 59 4.25 -1.59 -3.76
C VAL A 59 3.32 -1.87 -4.94
N ALA A 60 3.71 -2.78 -5.84
CA ALA A 60 2.92 -3.14 -7.01
C ALA A 60 1.66 -3.91 -6.60
N GLY A 61 1.80 -4.93 -5.74
CA GLY A 61 0.68 -5.70 -5.22
C GLY A 61 -0.34 -4.85 -4.46
N LEU A 62 0.13 -3.94 -3.59
CA LEU A 62 -0.73 -2.99 -2.87
C LEU A 62 -1.50 -2.08 -3.83
N TYR A 63 -0.84 -1.59 -4.88
CA TYR A 63 -1.49 -0.79 -5.91
C TYR A 63 -2.55 -1.62 -6.65
N GLU A 64 -2.24 -2.83 -7.11
CA GLU A 64 -3.22 -3.70 -7.80
C GLU A 64 -4.40 -4.11 -6.91
N ALA A 65 -4.17 -4.31 -5.61
CA ALA A 65 -5.22 -4.56 -4.62
C ALA A 65 -6.17 -3.35 -4.40
N GLY A 66 -5.86 -2.20 -5.00
CA GLY A 66 -6.72 -1.02 -5.01
C GLY A 66 -6.46 -0.05 -3.86
N VAL A 67 -5.31 -0.15 -3.19
CA VAL A 67 -4.89 0.82 -2.16
C VAL A 67 -4.81 2.23 -2.75
N ASN A 68 -5.25 3.23 -2.00
CA ASN A 68 -5.18 4.63 -2.40
C ASN A 68 -3.71 5.07 -2.67
N PRO A 69 -3.37 5.66 -3.84
CA PRO A 69 -2.00 5.99 -4.19
C PRO A 69 -1.36 7.02 -3.23
N TYR A 70 -2.16 7.88 -2.60
CA TYR A 70 -1.64 8.83 -1.60
C TYR A 70 -1.25 8.13 -0.30
N LEU A 71 -2.04 7.15 0.15
CA LEU A 71 -1.70 6.32 1.31
C LEU A 71 -0.49 5.44 1.01
N LEU A 72 -0.43 4.86 -0.18
CA LEU A 72 0.72 4.08 -0.64
C LEU A 72 1.99 4.94 -0.70
N ARG A 73 1.91 6.17 -1.24
CA ARG A 73 3.06 7.10 -1.27
C ARG A 73 3.52 7.47 0.14
N ALA A 74 2.60 7.79 1.03
CA ALA A 74 2.92 8.07 2.44
C ALA A 74 3.58 6.86 3.10
N HIS A 75 3.09 5.65 2.80
CA HIS A 75 3.67 4.42 3.30
C HIS A 75 5.11 4.22 2.85
N CYS A 76 5.40 4.39 1.56
CA CYS A 76 6.75 4.33 1.02
C CYS A 76 7.71 5.30 1.75
N ILE A 77 7.26 6.53 2.05
CA ILE A 77 8.05 7.51 2.81
C ILE A 77 8.30 7.00 4.23
N GLY A 78 7.24 6.62 4.95
CA GLY A 78 7.31 6.28 6.37
C GLY A 78 8.16 5.04 6.64
N VAL A 79 8.15 4.05 5.74
CA VAL A 79 9.00 2.85 5.83
C VAL A 79 10.32 2.97 5.05
N ARG A 80 10.62 4.17 4.52
CA ARG A 80 11.88 4.50 3.82
C ARG A 80 12.18 3.64 2.59
N ILE A 81 11.15 3.29 1.82
CA ILE A 81 11.34 2.72 0.48
C ILE A 81 11.92 3.82 -0.42
N PRO A 82 13.06 3.60 -1.09
CA PRO A 82 13.61 4.57 -2.04
C PRO A 82 12.62 4.92 -3.15
N GLU A 83 12.60 6.19 -3.55
CA GLU A 83 11.62 6.68 -4.52
C GLU A 83 11.73 5.96 -5.87
N ASP A 84 12.95 5.74 -6.36
CA ASP A 84 13.24 5.01 -7.59
C ASP A 84 12.72 3.57 -7.55
N VAL A 85 12.82 2.89 -6.40
CA VAL A 85 12.27 1.54 -6.19
C VAL A 85 10.74 1.56 -6.26
N SER A 86 10.09 2.49 -5.55
CA SER A 86 8.62 2.58 -5.56
C SER A 86 8.08 2.96 -6.95
N LEU A 87 8.76 3.86 -7.66
CA LEU A 87 8.41 4.23 -9.04
C LEU A 87 8.65 3.08 -10.02
N ALA A 88 9.73 2.32 -9.87
CA ALA A 88 9.98 1.15 -10.71
C ALA A 88 8.87 0.09 -10.56
N ALA A 89 8.41 -0.16 -9.33
CA ALA A 89 7.31 -1.09 -9.06
C ALA A 89 5.98 -0.62 -9.67
N LEU A 90 5.68 0.68 -9.63
CA LEU A 90 4.47 1.21 -10.29
C LEU A 90 4.60 1.19 -11.82
N ARG A 91 5.78 1.51 -12.35
CA ARG A 91 6.06 1.47 -13.79
C ARG A 91 5.97 0.06 -14.36
N SER A 92 6.32 -0.98 -13.61
CA SER A 92 6.17 -2.36 -14.09
C SER A 92 4.72 -2.78 -14.34
N LEU A 93 3.74 -2.03 -13.81
CA LEU A 93 2.31 -2.25 -14.06
C LEU A 93 1.78 -1.48 -15.28
N MET A 94 2.53 -0.49 -15.77
CA MET A 94 2.14 0.29 -16.94
C MET A 94 2.26 -0.59 -18.20
N LYS A 95 1.25 -0.54 -19.06
CA LYS A 95 1.35 -1.13 -20.39
C LYS A 95 2.03 -0.16 -21.34
N GLU A 96 2.64 -0.69 -22.39
CA GLU A 96 3.21 0.11 -23.47
C GLU A 96 2.14 1.09 -24.01
N GLY A 97 2.40 2.40 -23.91
CA GLY A 97 1.49 3.46 -24.35
C GLY A 97 0.53 4.02 -23.30
N ASP A 98 0.64 3.65 -22.01
CA ASP A 98 -0.08 4.33 -20.91
C ASP A 98 0.52 5.71 -20.58
N ASP A 99 1.77 5.94 -20.98
CA ASP A 99 2.58 7.16 -20.81
C ASP A 99 2.42 8.19 -21.94
N LYS A 100 1.61 7.90 -22.96
CA LYS A 100 1.35 8.80 -24.10
C LYS A 100 0.74 10.16 -23.71
N TRP A 101 0.29 10.31 -22.47
CA TRP A 101 -0.24 11.56 -21.90
C TRP A 101 0.79 12.36 -21.08
N LEU A 102 2.02 11.84 -20.93
CA LEU A 102 3.11 12.46 -20.18
C LEU A 102 4.11 13.21 -21.08
N ASN A 103 3.92 13.17 -22.40
CA ASN A 103 4.73 13.89 -23.40
C ASN A 103 3.98 15.08 -23.99
#